data_AF-A0A1Z9F6Y0-F1
#
_entry.id   AF-A0A1Z9F6Y0-F1
#
_cell.length_a   1.000
_cell.length_b   1.000
_cell.length_c   1.000
_cell.angle_alpha   90.00
_cell.angle_beta   90.00
_cell.angle_gamma   90.00
#
_symmetry.space_group_name_H-M   'P 1'
#
loop_
_entity.id
_entity.type
_entity.pdbx_description
1 polymer ?
#
loop_
_entity_poly.entity_id
_entity_poly.type
_entity_poly.pdbx_seq_one_letter_code
_entity_poly.pdbx_strand_id
1 'polypeptide(L)'
;MLTQPTTDKILLAIADDLNSVVLPSVTDEPAKVLLGQIDQLLRRLSRRTGSEINWMIKEIKKINAAIGRDNTEFSSYLLTDIAAAYSEASGALGDAIDQAFKEGDSEQIDTLREVLVDRIAIEQEILGQLDLVGRG
;
A
#
# COMPACT_ATOMS: atom_id res chain seq x y z
N MET A 1 -20.50 8.98 11.32
CA MET A 1 -19.38 9.52 10.55
C MET A 1 -19.49 8.98 9.14
N LEU A 2 -19.67 9.84 8.13
CA LEU A 2 -19.43 9.43 6.74
C LEU A 2 -17.90 9.31 6.60
N THR A 3 -17.39 8.08 6.64
CA THR A 3 -15.98 7.82 6.35
C THR A 3 -15.71 8.20 4.90
N GLN A 4 -14.71 9.04 4.66
CA GLN A 4 -14.32 9.43 3.30
C GLN A 4 -13.96 8.16 2.51
N PRO A 5 -14.31 8.07 1.21
CA PRO A 5 -14.00 6.90 0.40
C PRO A 5 -12.47 6.75 0.28
N THR A 6 -11.99 5.53 0.48
CA THR A 6 -10.58 5.16 0.31
C THR A 6 -10.17 5.24 -1.16
N THR A 7 -8.86 5.36 -1.43
CA THR A 7 -8.31 5.51 -2.80
C THR A 7 -8.78 4.38 -3.74
N ASP A 8 -8.83 3.14 -3.27
CA ASP A 8 -9.29 1.98 -4.02
C ASP A 8 -10.77 2.12 -4.45
N LYS A 9 -11.63 2.65 -3.58
CA LYS A 9 -13.05 2.91 -3.87
C LYS A 9 -13.23 4.02 -4.90
N ILE A 10 -12.43 5.08 -4.81
CA ILE A 10 -12.45 6.17 -5.80
C ILE A 10 -12.06 5.63 -7.18
N LEU A 11 -11.00 4.83 -7.26
CA LEU A 11 -10.54 4.23 -8.52
C LEU A 11 -11.59 3.27 -9.13
N LEU A 12 -12.30 2.49 -8.32
CA LEU A 12 -13.39 1.65 -8.79
C LEU A 12 -14.58 2.46 -9.30
N ALA A 13 -14.97 3.52 -8.58
CA ALA A 13 -16.06 4.38 -9.00
C ALA A 13 -15.77 5.03 -10.37
N ILE A 14 -14.55 5.51 -10.59
CA ILE A 14 -14.13 6.05 -11.90
C ILE A 14 -14.21 4.96 -12.98
N ALA A 15 -13.72 3.75 -12.71
CA ALA A 15 -13.78 2.65 -13.66
C ALA A 15 -15.23 2.29 -14.02
N ASP A 16 -16.13 2.29 -13.04
CA ASP A 16 -17.55 1.99 -13.22
C ASP A 16 -18.25 3.10 -14.02
N ASP A 17 -17.95 4.38 -13.77
CA ASP A 17 -18.47 5.51 -14.56
C ASP A 17 -17.98 5.48 -16.01
N LEU A 18 -16.70 5.17 -16.24
CA LEU A 18 -16.14 5.04 -17.59
C LEU A 18 -16.85 3.94 -18.40
N ASN A 19 -17.19 2.81 -17.78
CA ASN A 19 -17.89 1.72 -18.47
C ASN A 19 -19.38 1.95 -18.63
N SER A 20 -20.05 2.47 -17.59
CA SER A 20 -21.51 2.56 -17.57
C SER A 20 -22.04 3.83 -18.24
N VAL A 21 -21.26 4.92 -18.23
CA VAL A 21 -21.68 6.23 -18.75
C VAL A 21 -20.93 6.60 -20.02
N VAL A 22 -19.60 6.47 -20.04
CA VAL A 22 -18.77 6.97 -21.14
C VAL A 22 -18.75 6.00 -22.31
N LEU A 23 -18.46 4.72 -22.08
CA LEU A 23 -18.32 3.69 -23.13
C LEU A 23 -19.51 3.62 -24.10
N PRO A 24 -20.80 3.69 -23.67
CA PRO A 24 -21.93 3.65 -24.59
C PRO A 24 -21.98 4.80 -25.59
N SER A 25 -21.35 5.94 -25.26
CA SER A 25 -21.32 7.15 -26.09
C SER A 25 -20.13 7.18 -27.06
N VAL A 26 -19.18 6.26 -26.94
CA VAL A 26 -17.98 6.20 -27.80
C VAL A 26 -18.27 5.37 -29.04
N THR A 27 -18.17 5.98 -30.21
CA THR A 27 -18.44 5.30 -31.49
C THR A 27 -17.19 4.80 -32.20
N ASP A 28 -16.02 5.36 -31.90
CA ASP A 28 -14.73 4.99 -32.50
C ASP A 28 -14.17 3.70 -31.85
N GLU A 29 -13.88 2.69 -32.67
CA GLU A 29 -13.41 1.38 -32.19
C GLU A 29 -12.03 1.44 -31.50
N PRO A 30 -11.01 2.12 -32.04
CA PRO A 30 -9.76 2.37 -31.31
C PRO A 30 -9.98 3.02 -29.93
N ALA A 31 -10.86 4.01 -29.83
CA ALA A 31 -11.18 4.66 -28.56
C ALA A 31 -11.84 3.71 -27.55
N LYS A 32 -12.71 2.78 -27.99
CA LYS A 32 -13.28 1.74 -27.11
C LYS A 32 -12.21 0.81 -26.56
N VAL A 33 -11.24 0.40 -27.39
CA VAL A 33 -10.12 -0.45 -26.96
C VAL A 33 -9.29 0.27 -25.89
N LEU A 34 -8.93 1.53 -26.12
CA LEU A 34 -8.20 2.33 -25.14
C LEU A 34 -8.99 2.49 -23.83
N LEU A 35 -10.30 2.70 -23.89
CA LEU A 35 -11.14 2.81 -22.71
C LEU A 35 -11.17 1.50 -21.89
N GLY A 36 -11.21 0.35 -22.56
CA GLY A 36 -11.08 -0.96 -21.92
C GLY A 36 -9.71 -1.16 -21.26
N GLN A 37 -8.63 -0.66 -21.87
CA GLN A 37 -7.30 -0.70 -21.25
C GLN A 37 -7.23 0.20 -20.00
N ILE A 38 -7.86 1.38 -20.04
CA ILE A 38 -7.95 2.29 -18.89
C ILE A 38 -8.72 1.64 -17.74
N ASP A 39 -9.87 1.00 -18.00
CA ASP A 39 -10.62 0.25 -16.99
C ASP A 39 -9.73 -0.81 -16.30
N GLN A 40 -9.03 -1.63 -17.09
CA GLN A 40 -8.14 -2.65 -16.54
C GLN A 40 -7.01 -2.07 -15.70
N LEU A 41 -6.47 -0.91 -16.08
CA LEU A 41 -5.45 -0.21 -15.29
C LEU A 41 -6.05 0.32 -13.98
N LEU A 42 -7.19 0.99 -14.01
CA LEU A 42 -7.85 1.53 -12.82
C LEU A 42 -8.20 0.43 -11.80
N ARG A 43 -8.74 -0.71 -12.27
CA ARG A 43 -9.06 -1.86 -11.40
C ARG A 43 -7.82 -2.53 -10.83
N ARG A 44 -6.69 -2.52 -11.54
CA ARG A 44 -5.40 -2.99 -11.02
C ARG A 44 -4.84 -2.02 -9.98
N LEU A 45 -4.87 -0.72 -10.26
CA LEU A 45 -4.44 0.32 -9.31
C LEU A 45 -5.28 0.29 -8.04
N SER A 46 -6.60 0.09 -8.15
CA SER A 46 -7.49 -0.06 -6.99
C SER A 46 -7.05 -1.20 -6.09
N ARG A 47 -6.86 -2.41 -6.64
CA ARG A 47 -6.39 -3.57 -5.88
C ARG A 47 -5.01 -3.34 -5.27
N ARG A 48 -4.08 -2.78 -6.06
CA ARG A 48 -2.70 -2.52 -5.61
C ARG A 48 -2.66 -1.53 -4.46
N THR A 49 -3.32 -0.39 -4.59
CA THR A 49 -3.37 0.64 -3.54
C THR A 49 -4.03 0.10 -2.26
N GLY A 50 -5.10 -0.68 -2.37
CA GLY A 50 -5.71 -1.35 -1.21
C GLY A 50 -4.75 -2.34 -0.52
N SER A 51 -4.02 -3.15 -1.30
CA SER A 51 -3.02 -4.07 -0.76
C SER A 51 -1.85 -3.35 -0.08
N GLU A 52 -1.31 -2.29 -0.70
CA GLU A 52 -0.21 -1.48 -0.16
C GLU A 52 -0.60 -0.80 1.15
N ILE A 53 -1.80 -0.19 1.23
CA ILE A 53 -2.31 0.43 2.46
C ILE A 53 -2.46 -0.62 3.58
N ASN A 54 -3.06 -1.77 3.28
CA ASN A 54 -3.23 -2.84 4.25
C ASN A 54 -1.89 -3.39 4.75
N TRP A 55 -0.89 -3.48 3.87
CA TRP A 55 0.44 -3.89 4.24
C TRP A 55 1.11 -2.87 5.16
N MET A 56 1.12 -1.58 4.81
CA MET A 56 1.68 -0.52 5.66
C MET A 56 1.08 -0.54 7.06
N ILE A 57 -0.25 -0.70 7.17
CA ILE A 57 -0.95 -0.82 8.45
C ILE A 57 -0.47 -2.04 9.26
N LYS A 58 -0.35 -3.20 8.62
CA LYS A 58 0.13 -4.42 9.29
C LYS A 58 1.57 -4.26 9.76
N GLU A 59 2.41 -3.63 8.96
CA GLU A 59 3.80 -3.44 9.30
C GLU A 59 4.00 -2.42 10.42
N ILE A 60 3.26 -1.30 10.42
CA ILE A 60 3.23 -0.36 11.57
C ILE A 60 2.94 -1.12 12.86
N LYS A 61 1.95 -2.03 12.83
CA LYS A 61 1.58 -2.84 14.00
C LYS A 61 2.71 -3.79 14.44
N LYS A 62 3.41 -4.40 13.49
CA LYS A 62 4.58 -5.26 13.77
C LYS A 62 5.73 -4.46 14.36
N ILE A 63 6.06 -3.31 13.78
CA ILE A 63 7.11 -2.41 14.27
C ILE A 63 6.82 -1.99 15.70
N ASN A 64 5.61 -1.46 15.93
CA ASN A 64 5.19 -1.00 17.25
C ASN A 64 5.30 -2.11 18.29
N ALA A 65 4.85 -3.33 17.96
CA ALA A 65 5.00 -4.48 18.84
C ALA A 65 6.47 -4.82 19.12
N ALA A 66 7.32 -4.83 18.09
CA ALA A 66 8.74 -5.14 18.22
C ALA A 66 9.52 -4.12 19.07
N ILE A 67 9.10 -2.86 19.09
CA ILE A 67 9.74 -1.79 19.89
C ILE A 67 8.99 -1.48 21.19
N GLY A 68 7.96 -2.25 21.54
CA GLY A 68 7.17 -2.06 22.77
C GLY A 68 6.28 -0.81 22.78
N ARG A 69 5.92 -0.27 21.61
CA ARG A 69 5.00 0.87 21.45
C ARG A 69 3.55 0.38 21.33
N ASP A 70 2.63 1.10 21.94
CA ASP A 70 1.19 0.83 21.80
C ASP A 70 0.69 1.06 20.38
N ASN A 71 -0.21 0.18 19.93
CA ASN A 71 -0.91 0.33 18.66
C ASN A 71 -2.15 1.20 18.84
N THR A 72 -2.05 2.47 18.48
CA THR A 72 -3.22 3.35 18.39
C THR A 72 -4.03 3.05 17.13
N GLU A 73 -5.36 3.07 17.25
CA GLU A 73 -6.25 3.02 16.09
C GLU A 73 -6.01 4.24 15.18
N PHE A 74 -6.06 4.03 13.88
CA PHE A 74 -5.86 5.10 12.90
C PHE A 74 -7.09 6.00 12.85
N SER A 75 -6.87 7.32 12.91
CA SER A 75 -7.95 8.31 12.77
C SER A 75 -8.47 8.42 11.33
N SER A 76 -7.69 7.93 10.35
CA SER A 76 -7.96 8.00 8.93
C SER A 76 -7.28 6.85 8.17
N TYR A 77 -7.88 6.43 7.06
CA TYR A 77 -7.34 5.43 6.13
C TYR A 77 -6.99 6.04 4.77
N LEU A 78 -6.86 7.37 4.70
CA LEU A 78 -6.32 8.02 3.51
C LEU A 78 -4.85 7.62 3.35
N LEU A 79 -4.43 7.45 2.10
CA LEU A 79 -3.05 7.04 1.78
C LEU A 79 -2.02 7.98 2.41
N THR A 80 -2.27 9.29 2.41
CA THR A 80 -1.36 10.28 2.99
C THR A 80 -1.18 10.09 4.49
N ASP A 81 -2.25 9.76 5.21
CA ASP A 81 -2.23 9.65 6.67
C ASP A 81 -1.56 8.32 7.08
N ILE A 82 -1.88 7.24 6.35
CA ILE A 82 -1.20 5.94 6.55
C ILE A 82 0.28 6.04 6.19
N ALA A 83 0.64 6.71 5.10
CA ALA A 83 2.04 6.90 4.72
C ALA A 83 2.82 7.73 5.75
N ALA A 84 2.22 8.76 6.33
CA ALA A 84 2.83 9.54 7.40
C ALA A 84 3.08 8.68 8.65
N ALA A 85 2.07 7.92 9.10
CA ALA A 85 2.21 7.01 10.23
C ALA A 85 3.25 5.89 9.96
N TYR A 86 3.31 5.39 8.72
CA TYR A 86 4.30 4.40 8.31
C TYR A 86 5.73 4.97 8.34
N SER A 87 5.91 6.21 7.89
CA SER A 87 7.19 6.92 7.96
C SER A 87 7.63 7.13 9.41
N GLU A 88 6.71 7.50 10.31
CA GLU A 88 6.98 7.67 11.72
C GLU A 88 7.41 6.34 12.37
N ALA A 89 6.65 5.26 12.15
CA ALA A 89 6.98 3.94 12.66
C ALA A 89 8.35 3.45 12.13
N SER A 90 8.64 3.68 10.84
CA SER A 90 9.92 3.30 10.25
C SER A 90 11.10 4.10 10.83
N GLY A 91 10.89 5.38 11.16
CA GLY A 91 11.88 6.17 11.89
C GLY A 91 12.16 5.60 13.28
N ALA A 92 11.10 5.29 14.04
CA ALA A 92 11.22 4.67 15.35
C ALA A 92 11.89 3.28 15.30
N LEU A 93 11.65 2.50 14.25
CA LEU A 93 12.36 1.25 14.00
C LEU A 93 13.88 1.49 13.84
N GLY A 94 14.26 2.51 13.06
CA GLY A 94 15.67 2.89 12.89
C GLY A 94 16.34 3.27 14.20
N ASP A 95 15.70 4.13 15.00
CA ASP A 95 16.20 4.53 16.31
C ASP A 95 16.34 3.34 17.26
N ALA A 96 15.39 2.40 17.25
CA ALA A 96 15.42 1.20 18.07
C ALA A 96 16.55 0.23 17.65
N ILE A 97 16.81 0.10 16.35
CA ILE A 97 17.94 -0.68 15.84
C ILE A 97 19.26 -0.09 16.33
N ASP A 98 19.44 1.22 16.17
CA ASP A 98 20.65 1.90 16.63
C ASP A 98 20.87 1.75 18.13
N GLN A 99 19.79 1.81 18.93
CA GLN A 99 19.87 1.61 20.37
C GLN A 99 20.26 0.17 20.74
N ALA A 100 19.61 -0.83 20.14
CA ALA A 100 19.89 -2.24 20.41
C ALA A 100 21.35 -2.61 20.09
N PHE A 101 21.90 -2.06 19.00
CA PHE A 101 23.31 -2.22 18.66
C PHE A 101 24.26 -1.54 19.66
N LYS A 102 23.92 -0.36 20.17
CA LYS A 102 24.73 0.33 21.20
C LYS A 102 24.75 -0.43 22.52
N GLU A 103 23.63 -1.04 22.89
CA GLU A 103 23.47 -1.79 24.14
C GLU A 103 24.00 -3.23 24.03
N GLY A 104 24.19 -3.73 22.80
CA GLY A 104 24.58 -5.11 22.55
C GLY A 104 23.45 -6.10 22.86
N ASP A 105 22.20 -5.64 22.78
CA ASP A 105 21.01 -6.47 23.04
C ASP A 105 20.74 -7.38 21.83
N SER A 106 21.32 -8.58 21.86
CA SER A 106 21.21 -9.54 20.77
C SER A 106 19.77 -10.02 20.52
N GLU A 107 18.95 -10.12 21.57
CA GLU A 107 17.56 -10.58 21.45
C GLU A 107 16.72 -9.52 20.73
N GLN A 108 16.90 -8.25 21.10
CA GLN A 108 16.24 -7.15 20.42
C GLN A 108 16.73 -6.98 18.98
N ILE A 109 18.03 -7.14 18.72
CA ILE A 109 18.59 -7.10 17.35
C ILE A 109 17.94 -8.15 16.46
N ASP A 110 17.81 -9.40 16.94
CA ASP A 110 17.19 -10.48 16.17
C ASP A 110 15.71 -10.19 15.89
N THR A 111 14.97 -9.71 16.88
CA THR A 111 13.56 -9.31 16.73
C THR A 111 13.38 -8.21 15.67
N LEU A 112 14.20 -7.15 15.71
CA LEU A 112 14.10 -6.05 14.75
C LEU A 112 14.55 -6.47 13.34
N ARG A 113 15.47 -7.42 13.24
CA ARG A 113 15.92 -8.00 11.97
C ARG A 113 14.80 -8.77 11.28
N GLU A 114 13.98 -9.53 12.02
CA GLU A 114 12.84 -10.25 11.44
C GLU A 114 11.85 -9.28 10.75
N VAL A 115 11.59 -8.11 11.36
CA VAL A 115 10.76 -7.07 10.76
C VAL A 115 11.32 -6.60 9.41
N LEU A 116 12.64 -6.40 9.31
CA LEU A 116 13.29 -5.99 8.06
C LEU A 116 13.26 -7.09 6.99
N VAL A 117 13.41 -8.36 7.37
CA VAL A 117 13.32 -9.49 6.45
C VAL A 117 11.92 -9.57 5.83
N ASP A 118 10.89 -9.44 6.66
CA ASP A 118 9.49 -9.41 6.22
C ASP A 118 9.23 -8.24 5.25
N ARG A 119 9.76 -7.05 5.55
CA ARG A 119 9.66 -5.86 4.68
C ARG A 119 10.25 -6.14 3.30
N ILE A 120 11.48 -6.63 3.25
CA ILE A 120 12.19 -6.89 1.99
C ILE A 120 11.43 -7.91 1.12
N ALA A 121 10.87 -8.96 1.74
CA ALA A 121 10.10 -9.96 1.01
C ALA A 121 8.88 -9.34 0.29
N ILE A 122 8.18 -8.42 0.96
CA ILE A 122 6.98 -7.77 0.42
C ILE A 122 7.36 -6.70 -0.61
N GLU A 123 8.42 -5.93 -0.39
CA GLU A 123 8.93 -4.98 -1.38
C GLU A 123 9.31 -5.68 -2.70
N GLN A 124 9.93 -6.87 -2.63
CA GLN A 124 10.23 -7.70 -3.79
C GLN A 124 8.96 -8.17 -4.51
N GLU A 125 7.92 -8.58 -3.77
CA GLU A 125 6.62 -8.96 -4.34
C GLU A 125 5.96 -7.77 -5.07
N ILE A 126 5.97 -6.58 -4.48
CA ILE A 126 5.36 -5.38 -5.05
C ILE A 126 6.12 -4.86 -6.27
N LEU A 127 7.46 -4.87 -6.23
CA LEU A 127 8.31 -4.38 -7.32
C LEU A 127 8.40 -5.38 -8.49
N GLY A 128 8.26 -6.68 -8.23
CA GLY A 128 8.33 -7.74 -9.25
C GLY A 128 7.10 -7.87 -10.16
N GLN A 129 6.01 -7.15 -9.91
CA GLN A 129 4.70 -7.37 -10.56
C GLN A 129 4.35 -6.43 -11.72
N LEU A 130 5.27 -5.59 -12.21
CA LEU A 130 4.97 -4.70 -13.35
C LEU A 130 5.20 -5.38 -14.71
N ASP A 131 4.71 -6.61 -14.87
CA ASP A 131 4.55 -7.24 -16.16
C ASP A 131 3.34 -6.63 -16.89
N LEU A 132 3.62 -5.73 -17.83
CA LEU A 132 2.63 -5.27 -18.79
C LEU A 132 2.34 -6.39 -19.77
N VAL A 133 1.46 -7.32 -19.39
CA VAL A 133 0.91 -8.32 -20.31
C VAL A 133 0.29 -7.59 -21.50
N GLY A 134 0.85 -7.79 -22.70
CA GLY A 134 0.33 -7.24 -23.95
C GLY A 134 1.21 -6.21 -24.68
N ARG A 135 2.48 -6.02 -24.30
CA ARG A 135 3.49 -5.37 -25.16
C ARG A 135 4.57 -6.36 -25.55
N GLY A 136 4.23 -7.20 -26.54
CA GLY A 136 5.22 -7.73 -27.49
C GLY A 136 5.50 -6.72 -28.58
#